data_AF-A0A3Q3EIA7-F1
#
_entry.id   AF-A0A3Q3EIA7-F1
#
_cell.length_a   1.000
_cell.length_b   1.000
_cell.length_c   1.000
_cell.angle_alpha   90.00
_cell.angle_beta   90.00
_cell.angle_gamma   90.00
#
_symmetry.space_group_name_H-M   'P 1'
#
loop_
_entity.id
_entity.type
_entity.pdbx_description
1 polymer ?
#
loop_
_entity_poly.entity_id
_entity_poly.type
_entity_poly.pdbx_seq_one_letter_code
_entity_poly.pdbx_strand_id
1 'polypeptide(L)' 'MSAQDRLKRLEELLLEQKEAGCLSVEALLDLLLCFCAEVSQTPLRRDKHVHDFLDWGKNLTWTRTSSRT' A
#
# COMPACT_ATOMS: atom_id res chain seq x y z
N MET A 1 13.90 22.78 -11.48
CA MET A 1 13.04 21.59 -11.65
C MET A 1 11.65 21.92 -11.16
N SER A 2 10.65 21.79 -12.02
CA SER A 2 9.25 22.00 -11.67
C SER A 2 8.69 20.82 -10.88
N ALA A 3 7.48 20.97 -10.32
CA ALA A 3 6.75 19.86 -9.72
C ALA A 3 6.42 18.76 -10.74
N GLN A 4 6.12 19.13 -11.99
CA GLN A 4 5.85 18.18 -13.08
C GLN A 4 7.09 17.35 -13.43
N ASP A 5 8.27 17.98 -13.50
CA ASP A 5 9.51 17.25 -13.78
C ASP A 5 9.83 16.22 -12.68
N ARG A 6 9.53 16.55 -11.42
CA ARG A 6 9.70 15.64 -10.28
C ARG A 6 8.75 14.46 -10.32
N LEU A 7 7.49 14.68 -10.68
CA LEU A 7 6.49 13.61 -10.83
C LEU A 7 6.87 12.63 -11.94
N LYS A 8 7.31 13.15 -13.10
CA LYS A 8 7.74 12.31 -14.23
C LYS A 8 8.94 11.43 -13.85
N ARG A 9 9.91 11.98 -13.11
CA ARG A 9 11.04 11.18 -12.60
C ARG A 9 10.59 10.09 -11.64
N LEU A 10 9.63 10.37 -10.75
CA LEU A 10 9.12 9.36 -9.82
C LEU A 10 8.43 8.20 -10.58
N GLU A 11 7.65 8.51 -11.61
CA GLU A 11 7.00 7.52 -12.45
C GLU A 11 8.03 6.62 -13.17
N GLU A 12 9.05 7.22 -13.79
CA GLU A 12 10.13 6.49 -14.44
C GLU A 12 10.87 5.58 -13.43
N LEU A 13 11.12 6.05 -12.21
CA LEU A 13 11.75 5.25 -11.15
C LEU A 13 10.92 4.00 -10.77
N LEU A 14 9.61 4.16 -10.63
CA LEU A 14 8.70 3.06 -10.29
C LEU A 14 8.56 2.04 -11.43
N LEU A 15 8.55 2.51 -12.68
CA LEU A 15 8.46 1.65 -13.87
C LEU A 15 9.75 0.88 -14.12
N GLU A 16 10.89 1.56 -14.01
CA GLU A 16 12.17 0.95 -14.32
C GLU A 16 12.69 0.06 -13.19
N GLN A 17 12.25 0.28 -11.94
CA GLN A 17 12.76 -0.41 -10.73
C GLN A 17 14.31 -0.44 -10.66
N LYS A 18 14.97 0.54 -11.29
CA LYS A 18 16.43 0.54 -11.49
C LYS A 18 17.21 1.14 -10.32
N GLU A 19 16.57 1.90 -9.45
CA GLU A 19 17.23 2.53 -8.31
C GLU A 19 17.26 1.63 -7.08
N ALA A 20 18.38 1.66 -6.37
CA ALA A 20 18.53 1.00 -5.08
C ALA A 20 17.59 1.69 -4.07
N GLY A 21 16.48 1.03 -3.75
CA GLY A 21 15.43 1.55 -2.87
C GLY A 21 14.05 1.65 -3.51
N CYS A 22 13.91 1.35 -4.80
CA CYS A 22 12.60 1.16 -5.40
C CYS A 22 11.97 -0.13 -4.83
N LEU A 23 10.78 -0.01 -4.26
CA LEU A 23 10.02 -1.16 -3.78
C LEU A 23 9.23 -1.76 -4.94
N SER A 24 9.23 -3.09 -5.04
CA SER A 24 8.32 -3.77 -5.93
C SER A 24 6.88 -3.56 -5.49
N VAL A 25 5.94 -3.74 -6.42
CA VAL A 25 4.50 -3.70 -6.09
C VAL A 25 4.18 -4.74 -5.01
N GLU A 26 4.80 -5.91 -5.04
CA GLU A 26 4.65 -6.94 -4.01
C GLU A 26 5.11 -6.44 -2.64
N ALA A 27 6.28 -5.80 -2.55
CA ALA A 27 6.77 -5.25 -1.29
C ALA A 27 5.86 -4.13 -0.75
N LEU A 28 5.30 -3.29 -1.62
CA LEU A 28 4.32 -2.26 -1.23
C LEU A 28 3.01 -2.89 -0.71
N LEU A 29 2.56 -3.98 -1.32
CA LEU A 29 1.39 -4.74 -0.86
C LEU A 29 1.66 -5.43 0.48
N ASP A 30 2.83 -6.04 0.66
CA ASP A 30 3.23 -6.66 1.93
C ASP A 30 3.30 -5.61 3.05
N LEU A 31 3.84 -4.42 2.78
CA LEU A 31 3.82 -3.29 3.73
C LEU A 31 2.40 -2.87 4.11
N LEU A 32 1.50 -2.75 3.12
CA LEU A 32 0.10 -2.41 3.36
C LEU A 32 -0.60 -3.47 4.21
N LEU A 33 -0.39 -4.75 3.90
CA LEU A 33 -0.94 -5.89 4.65
C LEU A 33 -0.43 -5.92 6.08
N CYS A 34 0.89 -5.78 6.27
CA CYS A 34 1.51 -5.72 7.59
C CYS A 34 0.94 -4.56 8.42
N PHE A 35 0.83 -3.37 7.83
CA PHE A 35 0.24 -2.22 8.52
C PHE A 35 -1.20 -2.49 8.96
N CYS A 36 -2.04 -3.02 8.06
CA CYS A 36 -3.42 -3.37 8.39
C CYS A 36 -3.49 -4.42 9.53
N ALA A 37 -2.63 -5.44 9.48
CA ALA A 37 -2.58 -6.47 10.51
C ALA A 37 -2.19 -5.90 11.88
N GLU A 38 -1.10 -5.15 11.95
CA GLU A 38 -0.61 -4.55 13.20
C GLU A 38 -1.63 -3.57 13.79
N VAL A 39 -2.13 -2.63 12.99
CA VAL A 39 -3.05 -1.60 13.47
C VAL A 39 -4.38 -2.20 13.95
N SER A 40 -4.85 -3.28 13.33
CA SER A 40 -6.07 -3.99 13.76
C SER A 40 -5.99 -4.60 15.17
N GLN A 41 -4.77 -4.85 15.66
CA GLN A 41 -4.52 -5.39 17.00
C GLN A 41 -4.35 -4.30 18.06
N THR A 42 -4.12 -3.05 17.64
CA THR A 42 -3.95 -1.92 18.56
C THR A 42 -5.28 -1.26 18.94
N PRO A 43 -5.32 -0.44 20.01
CA PRO A 43 -6.48 0.39 20.34
C PRO A 43 -6.84 1.41 19.25
N LEU A 44 -5.91 1.74 18.35
CA LEU A 44 -6.12 2.70 17.24
C LEU A 44 -7.25 2.26 16.30
N ARG A 45 -7.57 0.97 16.21
CA ARG A 45 -8.70 0.46 15.42
C ARG A 45 -10.07 1.05 15.78
N ARG A 46 -10.19 1.70 16.95
CA ARG A 46 -11.41 2.37 17.42
C ARG A 46 -11.52 3.81 16.90
N ASP A 47 -10.42 4.39 16.42
CA ASP A 47 -10.47 5.68 15.73
C ASP A 47 -11.26 5.51 14.43
N LYS A 48 -12.13 6.47 14.13
CA LYS A 48 -13.01 6.41 12.97
C LYS A 48 -12.23 6.29 11.66
N HIS A 49 -11.19 7.10 11.48
CA HIS A 49 -10.43 7.12 10.23
C HIS A 49 -9.64 5.83 10.04
N VAL A 50 -9.10 5.30 11.14
CA VAL A 50 -8.40 4.00 11.13
C VAL A 50 -9.39 2.87 10.85
N HIS A 51 -10.56 2.88 11.47
CA HIS A 51 -11.60 1.88 11.24
C HIS A 51 -12.05 1.86 9.77
N ASP A 52 -12.38 3.03 9.22
CA ASP A 52 -12.81 3.20 7.83
C ASP A 52 -11.70 2.73 6.86
N PHE A 53 -10.43 3.03 7.16
CA PHE A 53 -9.29 2.56 6.38
C PHE A 53 -9.13 1.04 6.44
N LEU A 54 -9.22 0.43 7.63
CA LEU A 54 -9.12 -1.02 7.80
C LEU A 54 -10.26 -1.74 7.08
N ASP A 55 -11.48 -1.18 7.09
CA ASP A 55 -12.62 -1.77 6.39
C ASP A 55 -12.48 -1.68 4.87
N TRP A 56 -11.98 -0.54 4.37
CA TRP A 56 -11.58 -0.41 2.96
C TRP A 56 -10.51 -1.43 2.57
N GLY A 57 -9.48 -1.61 3.41
CA GLY A 57 -8.40 -2.58 3.18
C GLY A 57 -8.89 -4.02 3.08
N LYS A 58 -9.92 -4.43 3.84
CA LYS A 58 -10.50 -5.79 3.76
C LYS A 58 -11.03 -6.10 2.36
N ASN A 59 -11.62 -5.13 1.66
CA ASN A 59 -12.15 -5.34 0.32
C ASN A 59 -11.03 -5.61 -0.71
N LEU A 60 -9.86 -5.01 -0.50
CA LEU A 60 -8.66 -5.27 -1.31
C LEU A 60 -8.04 -6.64 -1.01
N THR A 61 -7.98 -7.03 0.26
CA THR A 61 -7.36 -8.31 0.66
C THR A 61 -8.21 -9.53 0.28
N TRP A 62 -9.54 -9.44 0.40
CA TRP A 62 -10.47 -10.50 -0.01
C TRP A 62 -10.52 -10.73 -1.53
N THR A 63 -10.21 -9.70 -2.33
CA THR A 63 -10.09 -9.86 -3.79
C THR A 63 -8.96 -10.83 -4.17
N ARG A 64 -7.93 -10.97 -3.32
CA ARG A 64 -6.83 -11.93 -3.52
C ARG A 64 -7.19 -13.37 -3.13
N THR A 65 -8.16 -13.58 -2.24
CA THR A 65 -8.59 -14.93 -1.83
C THR A 65 -9.64 -15.52 -2.76
N SER A 66 -10.46 -14.68 -3.41
CA SER A 66 -11.48 -15.13 -4.38
C SER A 66 -10.89 -15.55 -5.74
N SER A 67 -9.73 -15.03 -6.12
CA SER A 67 -9.04 -15.35 -7.38
C SER A 67 -8.14 -16.60 -7.31
N ARG A 68 -8.19 -17.36 -6.20
CA ARG A 68 -7.41 -18.59 -5.96
C ARG A 68 -8.25 -19.86 -5.78
N THR A 69 -9.53 -19.82 -6.13
CA THR A 69 -10.42 -20.98 -6.26
C THR A 69 -10.86 -21.12 -7.71
#